data_AF-A0A8J2TUX8-F1
#
_entry.id   AF-A0A8J2TUX8-F1
#
_cell.length_a   1.000
_cell.length_b   1.000
_cell.length_c   1.000
_cell.angle_alpha   90.00
_cell.angle_beta   90.00
_cell.angle_gamma   90.00
#
_symmetry.space_group_name_H-M   'P 1'
#
loop_
_entity.id
_entity.type
_entity.pdbx_description
1 polymer ?
#
loop_
_entity_poly.entity_id
_entity_poly.type
_entity_poly.pdbx_seq_one_letter_code
_entity_poly.pdbx_strand_id
1 'polypeptide(L)'
;MRSLAGRWLGPTAVKTPRTGSLVRLIRRKPAGTLRAEHQHPEHKELFDMAQKVKVILIDDLDGGEAAETVRFGLDGVDYEIDLSQEHAEELRGALSPYLGKARRVSAARSRARRTQSGGSGSSSGGSLTKVRAWAREQGYQIGDRGRVPQEIVEAYKAAH
;
A
#
# COMPACT_ATOMS: atom_id res chain seq x y z
N MET A 1 -50.31 35.66 36.75
CA MET A 1 -51.45 36.53 36.39
C MET A 1 -50.94 37.61 35.44
N ARG A 2 -51.69 37.85 34.36
CA ARG A 2 -51.58 38.93 33.35
C ARG A 2 -50.46 38.74 32.28
N SER A 3 -50.80 38.45 31.01
CA SER A 3 -51.27 39.37 29.93
C SER A 3 -50.04 39.99 29.21
N LEU A 4 -49.87 40.15 27.89
CA LEU A 4 -50.68 40.31 26.66
C LEU A 4 -49.76 39.96 25.46
N ALA A 5 -50.20 39.23 24.43
CA ALA A 5 -50.86 39.74 23.21
C ALA A 5 -50.10 40.86 22.46
N GLY A 6 -49.83 40.67 21.16
CA GLY A 6 -49.30 41.74 20.31
C GLY A 6 -48.90 41.32 18.89
N ARG A 7 -49.84 40.76 18.13
CA ARG A 7 -49.73 40.62 16.66
C ARG A 7 -49.83 42.02 16.04
N TRP A 8 -48.93 42.38 15.12
CA TRP A 8 -49.04 43.61 14.32
C TRP A 8 -48.90 43.30 12.82
N LEU A 9 -49.85 43.82 12.05
CA LEU A 9 -49.99 43.75 10.60
C LEU A 9 -50.00 45.20 10.05
N GLY A 10 -49.33 45.42 8.92
CA GLY A 10 -49.49 46.58 8.02
C GLY A 10 -48.62 47.83 8.35
N PRO A 11 -48.47 48.81 7.42
CA PRO A 11 -49.26 49.04 6.21
C PRO A 11 -48.46 49.25 4.90
N THR A 12 -49.23 49.27 3.81
CA THR A 12 -48.93 49.59 2.42
C THR A 12 -48.52 51.05 2.17
N ALA A 13 -47.64 51.30 1.20
CA ALA A 13 -47.60 52.60 0.50
C ALA A 13 -47.05 52.48 -0.93
N VAL A 14 -47.89 52.95 -1.87
CA VAL A 14 -47.64 53.18 -3.30
C VAL A 14 -46.90 54.50 -3.51
N LYS A 15 -45.97 54.57 -4.48
CA LYS A 15 -45.71 55.81 -5.24
C LYS A 15 -45.02 55.55 -6.59
N THR A 16 -45.68 55.97 -7.66
CA THR A 16 -45.17 56.21 -9.03
C THR A 16 -44.58 57.64 -9.12
N PRO A 17 -44.25 58.26 -10.29
CA PRO A 17 -43.93 57.77 -11.65
C PRO A 17 -42.64 58.41 -12.24
N ARG A 18 -42.37 58.11 -13.54
CA ARG A 18 -41.88 58.98 -14.65
C ARG A 18 -40.64 58.38 -15.35
N THR A 19 -40.34 58.49 -16.65
CA THR A 19 -41.01 58.77 -17.94
C THR A 19 -39.85 58.60 -18.96
N GLY A 20 -40.09 58.08 -20.17
CA GLY A 20 -39.09 58.09 -21.27
C GLY A 20 -38.95 56.71 -21.94
N SER A 21 -39.83 56.30 -22.85
CA SER A 21 -39.93 56.70 -24.28
C SER A 21 -38.76 56.21 -25.14
N LEU A 22 -39.05 55.22 -26.00
CA LEU A 22 -38.93 55.24 -27.48
C LEU A 22 -38.52 53.88 -28.09
N VAL A 23 -39.51 53.24 -28.72
CA VAL A 23 -39.52 52.71 -30.09
C VAL A 23 -38.21 52.15 -30.67
N ARG A 24 -38.18 50.86 -31.06
CA ARG A 24 -37.98 50.44 -32.48
C ARG A 24 -38.18 48.93 -32.74
N LEU A 25 -39.12 48.65 -33.66
CA LEU A 25 -39.03 47.73 -34.82
C LEU A 25 -38.91 46.19 -34.64
N ILE A 26 -40.08 45.55 -34.66
CA ILE A 26 -40.52 44.47 -35.56
C ILE A 26 -39.42 43.57 -36.20
N ARG A 27 -39.47 42.26 -35.90
CA ARG A 27 -39.57 41.20 -36.93
C ARG A 27 -40.36 39.99 -36.41
N ARG A 28 -41.49 39.72 -37.07
CA ARG A 28 -42.27 38.48 -36.96
C ARG A 28 -41.47 37.32 -37.58
N LYS A 29 -41.47 36.15 -36.95
CA LYS A 29 -41.22 34.85 -37.58
C LYS A 29 -42.51 34.03 -37.53
N PRO A 30 -42.98 33.44 -38.63
CA PRO A 30 -44.14 32.54 -38.59
C PRO A 30 -43.74 31.17 -38.04
N ALA A 31 -44.71 30.56 -37.36
CA ALA A 31 -44.69 29.19 -36.90
C ALA A 31 -44.73 28.20 -38.08
N GLY A 32 -43.97 27.12 -37.98
CA GLY A 32 -44.01 25.96 -38.87
C GLY A 32 -43.84 24.70 -38.03
N THR A 33 -44.86 23.86 -38.10
CA THR A 33 -45.21 22.76 -37.19
C THR A 33 -44.47 21.45 -37.51
N LEU A 34 -43.87 20.87 -36.47
CA LEU A 34 -43.60 19.46 -36.14
C LEU A 34 -43.55 18.38 -37.24
N ARG A 35 -42.46 17.60 -37.26
CA ARG A 35 -42.51 16.14 -37.41
C ARG A 35 -41.57 15.49 -36.39
N ALA A 36 -42.09 14.49 -35.69
CA ALA A 36 -41.44 13.75 -34.62
C ALA A 36 -40.45 12.69 -35.13
N GLU A 37 -39.67 12.16 -34.18
CA GLU A 37 -38.88 10.92 -34.18
C GLU A 37 -37.57 10.95 -34.99
N HIS A 38 -36.39 10.72 -34.43
CA HIS A 38 -36.04 9.69 -33.45
C HIS A 38 -35.10 10.20 -32.36
N GLN A 39 -35.43 9.85 -31.13
CA GLN A 39 -34.47 9.79 -30.03
C GLN A 39 -33.52 8.62 -30.28
N HIS A 40 -32.23 8.85 -30.19
CA HIS A 40 -31.32 7.95 -29.48
C HIS A 40 -30.12 8.78 -29.01
N PRO A 41 -30.19 9.47 -27.86
CA PRO A 41 -28.97 9.70 -27.12
C PRO A 41 -28.51 8.33 -26.66
N GLU A 42 -27.46 7.81 -27.29
CA GLU A 42 -26.61 6.78 -26.70
C GLU A 42 -25.99 7.34 -25.41
N HIS A 43 -26.80 7.31 -24.35
CA HIS A 43 -26.31 7.35 -22.99
C HIS A 43 -25.48 6.09 -22.83
N LYS A 44 -24.20 6.23 -23.15
CA LYS A 44 -23.16 5.31 -22.74
C LYS A 44 -23.11 5.41 -21.22
N GLU A 45 -24.08 4.76 -20.57
CA GLU A 45 -23.95 4.33 -19.20
C GLU A 45 -22.76 3.39 -19.20
N LEU A 46 -21.59 3.99 -18.98
CA LEU A 46 -20.47 3.34 -18.35
C LEU A 46 -21.03 2.90 -16.99
N PHE A 47 -21.68 1.74 -16.96
CA PHE A 47 -21.90 1.02 -15.72
C PHE A 47 -20.54 1.01 -15.03
N ASP A 48 -20.44 1.76 -13.94
CA ASP A 48 -19.22 1.90 -13.17
C ASP A 48 -18.82 0.49 -12.73
N MET A 49 -17.77 -0.06 -13.35
CA MET A 49 -17.35 -1.44 -13.12
C MET A 49 -16.64 -1.50 -11.77
N ALA A 50 -17.39 -1.73 -10.70
CA ALA A 50 -16.82 -2.02 -9.40
C ALA A 50 -16.48 -3.51 -9.29
N GLN A 51 -15.19 -3.83 -9.17
CA GLN A 51 -14.70 -5.20 -8.94
C GLN A 51 -14.16 -5.33 -7.51
N LYS A 52 -14.50 -6.42 -6.81
CA LYS A 52 -13.95 -6.76 -5.50
C LYS A 52 -13.18 -8.07 -5.59
N VAL A 53 -11.87 -8.01 -5.38
CA VAL A 53 -10.99 -9.19 -5.26
C VAL A 53 -10.84 -9.53 -3.78
N LYS A 54 -11.18 -10.77 -3.38
CA LYS A 54 -10.92 -11.30 -2.03
C LYS A 54 -9.80 -12.33 -2.14
N VAL A 55 -8.70 -12.10 -1.45
CA VAL A 55 -7.63 -13.09 -1.26
C VAL A 55 -7.87 -13.73 0.10
N ILE A 56 -7.97 -15.06 0.13
CA ILE A 56 -8.14 -15.87 1.35
C ILE A 56 -7.08 -16.95 1.38
N LEU A 57 -6.56 -17.23 2.57
CA LEU A 57 -5.73 -18.40 2.83
C LEU A 57 -6.67 -19.59 3.00
N ILE A 58 -6.36 -20.70 2.34
CA ILE A 58 -7.19 -21.91 2.35
C ILE A 58 -6.45 -23.00 3.11
N ASP A 59 -7.18 -23.74 3.92
CA ASP A 59 -6.67 -24.89 4.64
C ASP A 59 -6.39 -26.05 3.68
N ASP A 60 -5.18 -26.60 3.71
CA ASP A 60 -4.75 -27.67 2.81
C ASP A 60 -5.37 -29.04 3.14
N LEU A 61 -5.92 -29.25 4.34
CA LEU A 61 -6.53 -30.51 4.77
C LEU A 61 -8.00 -30.62 4.36
N ASP A 62 -8.77 -29.56 4.58
CA ASP A 62 -10.23 -29.58 4.39
C ASP A 62 -10.78 -28.54 3.40
N GLY A 63 -9.94 -27.62 2.91
CA GLY A 63 -10.33 -26.55 1.99
C GLY A 63 -11.07 -25.38 2.65
N GLY A 64 -11.10 -25.32 3.98
CA GLY A 64 -11.66 -24.22 4.78
C GLY A 64 -10.79 -22.96 4.80
N GLU A 65 -11.09 -22.02 5.69
CA GLU A 65 -10.27 -20.82 5.88
C GLU A 65 -9.07 -21.15 6.78
N ALA A 66 -7.86 -20.94 6.27
CA ALA A 66 -6.64 -21.12 7.04
C ALA A 66 -6.28 -19.85 7.82
N ALA A 67 -5.67 -20.06 8.99
CA ALA A 67 -5.19 -19.02 9.88
C ALA A 67 -3.68 -18.78 9.73
N GLU A 68 -2.89 -19.83 9.51
CA GLU A 68 -1.43 -19.73 9.45
C GLU A 68 -0.77 -20.83 8.61
N THR A 69 0.45 -20.55 8.12
CA THR A 69 1.33 -21.55 7.51
C THR A 69 2.23 -22.17 8.58
N VAL A 70 2.14 -23.49 8.78
CA VAL A 70 2.99 -24.22 9.73
C VAL A 70 4.15 -24.89 9.00
N ARG A 71 5.37 -24.71 9.52
CA ARG A 71 6.59 -25.37 9.03
C ARG A 71 7.00 -26.50 9.95
N PHE A 72 7.24 -27.68 9.38
CA PHE A 72 7.69 -28.86 10.12
C PHE A 72 8.63 -29.70 9.27
N GLY A 73 9.24 -30.73 9.84
CA GLY A 73 10.17 -31.60 9.11
C GLY A 73 10.09 -33.05 9.54
N LEU A 74 10.35 -33.94 8.58
CA LEU A 74 10.38 -35.39 8.76
C LEU A 74 11.50 -35.96 7.90
N ASP A 75 12.34 -36.82 8.47
CA ASP A 75 13.46 -37.49 7.78
C ASP A 75 14.41 -36.55 7.01
N GLY A 76 14.58 -35.33 7.53
CA GLY A 76 15.46 -34.31 6.94
C GLY A 76 14.85 -33.51 5.79
N VAL A 77 13.55 -33.72 5.49
CA VAL A 77 12.79 -32.92 4.53
C VAL A 77 11.93 -31.91 5.30
N ASP A 78 11.98 -30.65 4.88
CA ASP A 78 11.14 -29.57 5.41
C ASP A 78 9.84 -29.47 4.60
N TYR A 79 8.73 -29.29 5.30
CA TYR A 79 7.38 -29.15 4.77
C TYR A 79 6.74 -27.84 5.27
N GLU A 80 5.84 -27.28 4.47
CA GLU A 80 4.95 -26.18 4.84
C GLU A 80 3.52 -26.60 4.52
N ILE A 81 2.58 -26.19 5.36
CA ILE A 81 1.14 -26.48 5.20
C ILE A 81 0.32 -25.30 5.75
N ASP A 82 -0.69 -24.87 5.00
CA ASP A 82 -1.63 -23.82 5.41
C ASP A 82 -2.78 -24.46 6.20
N LEU A 83 -2.99 -24.01 7.44
CA LEU A 83 -3.92 -24.64 8.38
C LEU A 83 -4.79 -23.60 9.10
N SER A 84 -6.01 -24.01 9.43
CA SER A 84 -6.89 -23.39 10.41
C SER A 84 -6.25 -23.45 11.80
N GLN A 85 -6.76 -22.64 12.72
CA GLN A 85 -6.24 -22.62 14.10
C GLN A 85 -6.35 -23.99 14.77
N GLU A 86 -7.46 -24.70 14.57
CA GLU A 86 -7.72 -26.02 15.14
C GLU A 86 -6.74 -27.07 14.59
N HIS A 87 -6.58 -27.14 13.26
CA HIS A 87 -5.68 -28.10 12.62
C HIS A 87 -4.20 -27.81 12.94
N ALA A 88 -3.82 -26.54 13.06
CA ALA A 88 -2.48 -26.15 13.47
C ALA A 88 -2.19 -26.57 14.93
N GLU A 89 -3.17 -26.48 15.83
CA GLU A 89 -3.07 -26.98 17.19
C GLU A 89 -3.01 -28.51 17.25
N GLU A 90 -3.79 -29.20 16.43
CA GLU A 90 -3.74 -30.66 16.29
C GLU A 90 -2.34 -31.14 15.88
N LEU A 91 -1.76 -30.53 14.83
CA LEU A 91 -0.40 -30.86 14.36
C LEU A 91 0.64 -30.67 15.47
N ARG A 92 0.59 -29.54 16.19
CA ARG A 92 1.51 -29.28 17.31
C ARG A 92 1.29 -30.26 18.46
N GLY A 93 0.03 -30.62 18.73
CA GLY A 93 -0.36 -31.62 19.72
C GLY A 93 0.20 -33.00 19.40
N ALA A 94 0.06 -33.44 18.15
CA ALA A 94 0.59 -34.73 17.67
C ALA A 94 2.11 -34.83 17.80
N LEU A 95 2.83 -33.72 17.60
CA LEU A 95 4.29 -33.67 17.72
C LEU A 95 4.79 -33.54 19.17
N SER A 96 3.96 -33.03 20.08
CA SER A 96 4.33 -32.70 21.47
C SER A 96 5.01 -33.85 22.25
N PRO A 97 4.53 -35.11 22.22
CA PRO A 97 5.17 -36.21 22.94
C PRO A 97 6.61 -36.48 22.50
N TYR A 98 6.90 -36.29 21.21
CA TYR A 98 8.23 -36.47 20.63
C TYR A 98 9.13 -35.28 20.97
N LEU A 99 8.61 -34.05 20.81
CA LEU A 99 9.35 -32.83 21.11
C LEU A 99 9.76 -32.73 22.57
N GLY A 100 8.94 -33.22 23.50
CA GLY A 100 9.25 -33.26 24.93
C GLY A 100 10.40 -34.21 25.30
N LYS A 101 10.75 -35.18 24.44
CA LYS A 101 11.86 -36.13 24.63
C LYS A 101 13.04 -35.86 23.68
N ALA A 102 12.80 -35.14 22.60
CA ALA A 102 13.81 -34.82 21.61
C ALA A 102 14.79 -33.76 22.11
N ARG A 103 16.01 -33.80 21.57
CA ARG A 103 16.96 -32.70 21.70
C ARG A 103 16.84 -31.78 20.48
N ARG A 104 16.92 -30.47 20.70
CA ARG A 104 17.04 -29.51 19.59
C ARG A 104 18.39 -29.71 18.91
N VAL A 105 18.36 -30.15 17.66
CA VAL A 105 19.54 -30.12 16.78
C VAL A 105 19.52 -28.74 16.11
N SER A 106 20.53 -27.91 16.37
CA SER A 106 20.61 -26.66 15.62
C SER A 106 20.99 -27.01 14.18
N ALA A 107 20.09 -26.74 13.23
CA ALA A 107 20.47 -26.66 11.84
C ALA A 107 21.44 -25.47 11.73
N ALA A 108 22.73 -25.75 11.60
CA ALA A 108 23.70 -24.73 11.27
C ALA A 108 23.27 -24.09 9.92
N ARG A 109 22.71 -22.87 10.01
CA ARG A 109 22.46 -21.92 8.91
C ARG A 109 21.34 -22.26 7.91
N SER A 110 20.09 -21.97 8.29
CA SER A 110 19.07 -21.48 7.35
C SER A 110 18.69 -20.01 7.59
N ARG A 111 19.42 -19.28 8.45
CA ARG A 111 19.27 -17.82 8.59
C ARG A 111 20.11 -17.01 7.59
N ALA A 112 20.69 -17.66 6.57
CA ALA A 112 21.50 -16.99 5.55
C ALA A 112 20.68 -16.58 4.31
N ARG A 113 19.44 -16.10 4.46
CA ARG A 113 18.77 -15.36 3.38
C ARG A 113 17.65 -14.43 3.84
N ARG A 114 17.90 -13.62 4.86
CA ARG A 114 17.30 -12.28 5.06
C ARG A 114 17.89 -11.70 6.34
N THR A 115 18.50 -10.52 6.22
CA THR A 115 19.27 -9.78 7.24
C THR A 115 20.73 -10.22 7.48
N GLN A 116 21.57 -10.07 6.45
CA GLN A 116 22.99 -9.72 6.65
C GLN A 116 23.29 -8.38 5.95
N SER A 117 22.62 -7.33 6.42
CA SER A 117 23.21 -5.99 6.45
C SER A 117 23.87 -5.84 7.81
N GLY A 118 25.11 -6.31 7.94
CA GLY A 118 25.95 -6.08 9.12
C GLY A 118 26.64 -7.32 9.66
N GLY A 119 27.97 -7.31 9.62
CA GLY A 119 28.80 -8.07 10.56
C GLY A 119 29.58 -9.25 9.98
N SER A 120 30.85 -8.98 9.67
CA SER A 120 31.97 -9.90 9.85
C SER A 120 32.30 -10.90 8.74
N GLY A 121 32.76 -10.37 7.60
CA GLY A 121 33.80 -11.03 6.79
C GLY A 121 35.19 -10.75 7.38
N SER A 122 35.65 -11.57 8.32
CA SER A 122 36.92 -11.39 9.08
C SER A 122 38.18 -11.85 8.32
N SER A 123 38.29 -11.50 7.04
CA SER A 123 39.55 -11.61 6.28
C SER A 123 39.82 -10.39 5.38
N SER A 124 38.78 -9.60 5.08
CA SER A 124 38.88 -8.36 4.28
C SER A 124 38.90 -7.09 5.14
N GLY A 125 38.43 -7.15 6.39
CA GLY A 125 38.33 -5.99 7.30
C GLY A 125 39.66 -5.30 7.61
N GLY A 126 40.76 -6.06 7.74
CA GLY A 126 42.09 -5.51 7.99
C GLY A 126 42.70 -4.80 6.77
N SER A 127 42.43 -5.30 5.55
CA SER A 127 42.88 -4.68 4.30
C SER A 127 42.12 -3.38 4.01
N LEU A 128 40.80 -3.36 4.21
CA LEU A 128 40.00 -2.15 3.98
C LEU A 128 40.35 -1.00 4.92
N THR A 129 40.75 -1.27 6.17
CA THR A 129 41.18 -0.20 7.08
C THR A 129 42.43 0.53 6.57
N LYS A 130 43.38 -0.20 5.98
CA LYS A 130 44.57 0.37 5.35
C LYS A 130 44.24 1.18 4.11
N VAL A 131 43.37 0.65 3.25
CA VAL A 131 42.85 1.36 2.07
C VAL A 131 42.19 2.68 2.49
N ARG A 132 41.38 2.69 3.57
CA ARG A 132 40.74 3.92 4.05
C ARG A 132 41.73 4.94 4.62
N ALA A 133 42.77 4.50 5.32
CA ALA A 133 43.80 5.41 5.84
C ALA A 133 44.54 6.11 4.69
N TRP A 134 45.04 5.34 3.73
CA TRP A 134 45.70 5.85 2.54
C TRP A 134 44.79 6.77 1.72
N ALA A 135 43.50 6.41 1.56
CA ALA A 135 42.56 7.23 0.81
C ALA A 135 42.37 8.62 1.43
N ARG A 136 42.32 8.74 2.76
CA ARG A 136 42.22 10.05 3.43
C ARG A 136 43.50 10.87 3.26
N GLU A 137 44.67 10.23 3.28
CA GLU A 137 45.96 10.90 3.03
C GLU A 137 46.06 11.45 1.60
N GLN A 138 45.48 10.74 0.62
CA GLN A 138 45.36 11.20 -0.76
C GLN A 138 44.21 12.21 -0.99
N GLY A 139 43.47 12.58 0.06
CA GLY A 139 42.39 13.57 0.00
C GLY A 139 41.02 13.04 -0.42
N TYR A 140 40.85 11.73 -0.59
CA TYR A 140 39.54 11.15 -0.91
C TYR A 140 38.56 11.27 0.27
N GLN A 141 37.34 11.71 -0.01
CA GLN A 141 36.25 11.78 0.97
C GLN A 141 35.54 10.43 1.06
N ILE A 142 35.79 9.68 2.12
CA ILE A 142 35.19 8.36 2.38
C ILE A 142 34.56 8.30 3.76
N GLY A 143 33.45 7.55 3.87
CA GLY A 143 32.80 7.30 5.16
C GLY A 143 33.62 6.38 6.07
N ASP A 144 33.51 6.58 7.38
CA ASP A 144 34.27 5.83 8.39
C ASP A 144 33.90 4.35 8.48
N ARG A 145 32.72 3.97 7.97
CA ARG A 145 32.22 2.59 7.97
C ARG A 145 31.59 2.25 6.63
N GLY A 146 31.54 0.95 6.32
CA GLY A 146 30.87 0.43 5.13
C GLY A 146 31.82 0.13 3.96
N ARG A 147 31.24 -0.15 2.79
CA ARG A 147 31.98 -0.51 1.58
C ARG A 147 32.85 0.67 1.11
N VAL A 148 34.12 0.40 0.81
CA VAL A 148 35.01 1.38 0.16
C VAL A 148 34.72 1.34 -1.35
N PRO A 149 34.59 2.50 -2.03
CA PRO A 149 34.48 2.56 -3.49
C PRO A 149 35.59 1.76 -4.17
N GLN A 150 35.23 1.01 -5.21
CA GLN A 150 36.14 0.10 -5.90
C GLN A 150 37.34 0.86 -6.51
N GLU A 151 37.11 2.06 -7.03
CA GLU A 151 38.14 2.96 -7.58
C GLU A 151 39.27 3.24 -6.57
N ILE A 152 38.92 3.42 -5.29
CA ILE A 152 39.89 3.69 -4.22
C ILE A 152 40.67 2.43 -3.85
N VAL A 153 40.02 1.27 -3.90
CA VAL A 153 40.68 -0.03 -3.67
C VAL A 153 41.69 -0.31 -4.79
N GLU A 154 41.36 0.04 -6.02
CA GLU A 154 42.24 -0.11 -7.19
C GLU A 154 43.40 0.89 -7.17
N ALA A 155 43.13 2.15 -6.84
CA ALA A 155 44.17 3.16 -6.67
C ALA A 155 45.16 2.79 -5.55
N TYR A 156 44.68 2.21 -4.44
CA TYR A 156 45.54 1.70 -3.37
C TYR A 156 46.44 0.55 -3.84
N LYS A 157 45.89 -0.40 -4.61
CA LYS A 157 46.65 -1.53 -5.20
C LYS A 157 47.63 -1.10 -6.30
N ALA A 158 47.40 0.03 -6.96
CA ALA A 158 48.34 0.57 -7.92
C ALA A 158 49.52 1.28 -7.23
N ALA A 159 49.30 1.78 -6.02
CA ALA A 159 50.29 2.51 -5.22
C ALA A 159 51.12 1.61 -4.28
N HIS A 160 50.81 0.31 -4.16
CA HIS A 160 51.46 -0.66 -3.27
C HIS A 160 51.64 -2.01 -3.97
#